data_AF-A0A7Z9UF13-F1
#
_entry.id   AF-A0A7Z9UF13-F1
#
_cell.length_a   1.000
_cell.length_b   1.000
_cell.length_c   1.000
_cell.angle_alpha   90.00
_cell.angle_beta   90.00
_cell.angle_gamma   90.00
#
_symmetry.space_group_name_H-M   'P 1'
#
loop_
_entity.id
_entity.type
_entity.pdbx_description
1 polymer ?
#
loop_
_entity_poly.entity_id
_entity_poly.type
_entity_poly.pdbx_seq_one_letter_code
_entity_poly.pdbx_strand_id
1 'polypeptide(L)'
;MRKPRGISIVEVLIVAVLLFSLLSLVTNFLVKGKRMTVKTEALSSLQREATKLSRALGRDLARACGDRYQWGTEGIIFLSTKSTDSAQPTLEFDSATGMVLWKKWVAYSLDSETQTVRRYTQDLAGPTPDQFAPPSAWDLADLAGLPVNEGKTVANNILEFVPTGKADSQSMEFRIVAVGRVPLGNMAEKDKELRVEIKTMLRLGSVAP
;
A
#
# COMPACT_ATOMS: atom_id res chain seq x y z
N MET A 1 49.04 35.52 49.99
CA MET A 1 49.08 35.35 48.52
C MET A 1 48.89 33.87 48.19
N ARG A 2 47.76 33.48 47.55
CA ARG A 2 47.56 32.11 47.07
C ARG A 2 48.38 31.93 45.79
N LYS A 3 49.34 30.99 45.77
CA LYS A 3 50.07 30.63 44.54
C LYS A 3 49.08 30.05 43.52
N PRO A 4 49.15 30.43 42.23
CA PRO A 4 48.38 29.74 41.21
C PRO A 4 48.88 28.29 41.15
N ARG A 5 48.01 27.34 41.47
CA ARG A 5 48.31 25.91 41.28
C ARG A 5 48.28 25.66 39.77
N GLY A 6 49.44 25.40 39.18
CA GLY A 6 49.54 24.96 37.79
C GLY A 6 48.84 23.62 37.64
N ILE A 7 48.00 23.50 36.61
CA ILE A 7 47.31 22.26 36.26
C ILE A 7 48.37 21.22 35.88
N SER A 8 48.30 20.04 36.49
CA SER A 8 49.22 18.94 36.20
C SER A 8 48.92 18.34 34.83
N ILE A 9 49.95 17.96 34.05
CA ILE A 9 49.79 17.25 32.77
C ILE A 9 48.91 15.98 32.95
N VAL A 10 49.00 15.34 34.11
CA VAL A 10 48.19 14.15 34.45
C VAL A 10 46.70 14.51 34.56
N GLU A 11 46.35 15.65 35.15
CA GLU A 11 44.96 16.12 35.24
C GLU A 11 44.40 16.41 33.84
N VAL A 12 45.19 17.02 32.96
CA VAL A 12 44.79 17.26 31.56
C VAL A 12 44.51 15.95 30.83
N LEU A 13 45.34 14.92 31.06
CA LEU A 13 45.22 13.62 30.43
C LEU A 13 43.97 12.86 30.92
N ILE A 14 43.68 12.91 32.23
CA ILE A 14 42.46 12.35 32.81
C ILE A 14 41.23 13.03 32.23
N VAL A 15 41.22 14.37 32.18
CA VAL A 15 40.11 15.14 31.61
C VAL A 15 39.92 14.82 30.12
N ALA A 16 41.01 14.70 29.36
CA ALA A 16 40.94 14.33 27.94
C ALA A 16 40.34 12.93 27.73
N VAL A 17 40.78 11.93 28.49
CA VAL A 17 40.24 10.56 28.40
C VAL A 17 38.75 10.54 28.76
N LEU A 18 38.36 11.23 29.84
CA LEU A 18 36.95 11.35 30.22
C LEU A 18 36.14 12.03 29.12
N LEU A 19 36.64 13.12 28.55
CA LEU A 19 35.98 13.84 27.45
C LEU A 19 35.82 12.94 26.21
N PHE A 20 36.87 12.24 25.79
CA PHE A 20 36.81 11.31 24.67
C PHE A 20 35.86 10.14 24.92
N SER A 21 35.84 9.60 26.13
CA SER A 21 34.90 8.53 26.51
C SER A 21 33.44 9.01 26.44
N LEU A 22 33.18 10.23 26.93
CA LEU A 22 31.86 10.85 26.86
C LEU A 22 31.46 11.13 25.41
N LEU A 23 32.37 11.67 24.59
CA LEU A 23 32.13 11.96 23.18
C LEU A 23 31.83 10.68 22.38
N SER A 24 32.55 9.60 22.66
CA SER A 24 32.31 8.28 22.07
C SER A 24 30.94 7.73 22.46
N LEU A 25 30.55 7.86 23.73
CA LEU A 25 29.24 7.44 24.22
C LEU A 25 28.11 8.22 23.51
N VAL A 26 28.23 9.55 23.44
CA VAL A 26 27.26 10.43 22.77
C VAL A 26 27.15 10.09 21.29
N THR A 27 28.28 9.89 20.61
CA THR A 27 28.30 9.55 19.18
C THR A 27 27.63 8.20 18.92
N ASN A 28 27.92 7.19 19.74
CA ASN A 28 27.26 5.89 19.64
C ASN A 28 25.73 5.99 19.85
N PHE A 29 25.30 6.80 20.81
CA PHE A 29 23.88 7.02 21.07
C PHE A 29 23.20 7.73 19.89
N LEU A 30 23.81 8.78 19.34
CA LEU A 30 23.28 9.51 18.18
C LEU A 30 23.20 8.64 16.92
N VAL A 31 24.23 7.83 16.64
CA VAL A 31 24.23 6.92 15.48
C VAL A 31 23.12 5.86 15.62
N LYS A 32 22.99 5.25 16.80
CA LYS A 32 21.91 4.29 17.07
C LYS A 32 20.53 4.93 16.98
N GLY A 33 20.37 6.12 17.55
CA GLY A 33 19.13 6.91 17.49
C GLY A 33 18.73 7.21 16.05
N LYS A 34 19.65 7.77 15.24
CA LYS A 34 19.41 8.05 13.82
C LYS A 34 18.98 6.79 13.05
N ARG A 35 19.67 5.66 13.26
CA ARG A 35 19.30 4.39 12.60
C ARG A 35 17.91 3.92 12.99
N MET A 36 17.52 4.08 14.26
CA MET A 36 16.20 3.70 14.72
C MET A 36 15.11 4.59 14.10
N THR A 37 15.35 5.90 14.03
CA THR A 37 14.42 6.85 13.39
C THR A 37 14.21 6.51 11.92
N VAL A 38 15.27 6.32 11.14
CA VAL A 38 15.17 5.99 9.71
C VAL A 38 14.42 4.67 9.48
N LYS A 39 14.70 3.64 10.29
CA LYS A 39 13.94 2.37 10.21
C LYS A 39 12.46 2.55 10.52
N THR A 40 12.15 3.37 11.53
CA THR A 40 10.77 3.63 11.95
C THR A 40 10.01 4.40 10.88
N GLU A 41 10.63 5.43 10.30
CA GLU A 41 10.06 6.21 9.19
C GLU A 41 9.78 5.33 7.97
N ALA A 42 10.72 4.46 7.61
CA ALA A 42 10.53 3.54 6.49
C ALA A 42 9.40 2.53 6.74
N LEU A 43 9.34 1.91 7.93
CA LEU A 43 8.24 1.02 8.30
C LEU A 43 6.88 1.73 8.27
N SER A 44 6.82 2.93 8.84
CA SER A 44 5.61 3.76 8.85
C SER A 44 5.15 4.14 7.44
N SER A 45 6.10 4.46 6.56
CA SER A 45 5.82 4.74 5.15
C SER A 45 5.23 3.52 4.43
N LEU A 46 5.82 2.34 4.58
CA LEU A 46 5.31 1.10 3.99
C LEU A 46 3.93 0.72 4.52
N GLN A 47 3.72 0.83 5.83
CA GLN A 47 2.41 0.61 6.45
C GLN A 47 1.36 1.58 5.91
N ARG A 48 1.73 2.84 5.68
CA ARG A 48 0.86 3.86 5.11
C ARG A 48 0.45 3.51 3.68
N GLU A 49 1.38 3.05 2.83
CA GLU A 49 1.07 2.63 1.46
C GLU A 49 0.16 1.40 1.42
N ALA A 50 0.44 0.36 2.22
CA ALA A 50 -0.43 -0.81 2.34
C ALA A 50 -1.84 -0.44 2.83
N THR A 51 -1.93 0.49 3.79
CA THR A 51 -3.23 0.99 4.31
C THR A 51 -3.97 1.83 3.27
N LYS A 52 -3.27 2.64 2.47
CA LYS A 52 -3.87 3.39 1.35
C LYS A 52 -4.51 2.45 0.35
N LEU A 53 -3.80 1.39 -0.04
CA LEU A 53 -4.31 0.36 -0.95
C LEU A 53 -5.53 -0.35 -0.36
N SER A 54 -5.44 -0.86 0.86
CA SER A 54 -6.55 -1.51 1.58
C SER A 54 -7.82 -0.63 1.58
N ARG A 55 -7.68 0.66 1.93
CA ARG A 55 -8.81 1.60 1.96
C ARG A 55 -9.38 1.89 0.57
N ALA A 56 -8.54 2.01 -0.45
CA ALA A 56 -8.99 2.24 -1.82
C ALA A 56 -9.76 1.03 -2.34
N LEU A 57 -9.16 -0.15 -2.21
CA LEU A 57 -9.74 -1.42 -2.62
C LEU A 57 -11.06 -1.69 -1.88
N GLY A 58 -11.10 -1.52 -0.55
CA GLY A 58 -12.31 -1.71 0.24
C GLY A 58 -13.46 -0.77 -0.13
N ARG A 59 -13.17 0.49 -0.51
CA ARG A 59 -14.22 1.43 -0.97
C ARG A 59 -14.84 1.03 -2.31
N ASP A 60 -14.04 0.44 -3.20
CA ASP A 60 -14.53 0.03 -4.51
C ASP A 60 -15.19 -1.36 -4.46
N LEU A 61 -14.60 -2.31 -3.71
CA LEU A 61 -15.14 -3.65 -3.50
C LEU A 61 -16.48 -3.66 -2.75
N ALA A 62 -16.70 -2.71 -1.84
CA ALA A 62 -18.00 -2.56 -1.18
C ALA A 62 -19.15 -2.25 -2.16
N ARG A 63 -18.83 -1.82 -3.39
CA ARG A 63 -19.78 -1.56 -4.49
C ARG A 63 -19.59 -2.52 -5.66
N ALA A 64 -18.85 -3.60 -5.44
CA ALA A 64 -18.57 -4.58 -6.47
C ALA A 64 -19.62 -5.69 -6.49
N CYS A 65 -19.71 -6.41 -7.61
CA CYS A 65 -20.48 -7.65 -7.70
C CYS A 65 -19.77 -8.76 -6.90
N GLY A 66 -20.48 -9.37 -5.94
CA GLY A 66 -19.94 -10.44 -5.09
C GLY A 66 -19.59 -11.73 -5.84
N ASP A 67 -20.23 -12.00 -6.98
CA ASP A 67 -20.11 -13.31 -7.65
C ASP A 67 -19.19 -13.31 -8.88
N ARG A 68 -18.75 -12.13 -9.36
CA ARG A 68 -17.94 -12.01 -10.59
C ARG A 68 -16.82 -10.97 -10.47
N TYR A 69 -15.87 -11.27 -9.59
CA TYR A 69 -14.55 -10.65 -9.61
C TYR A 69 -13.52 -11.66 -10.13
N GLN A 70 -12.62 -11.21 -10.98
CA GLN A 70 -11.47 -11.97 -11.44
C GLN A 70 -10.25 -11.46 -10.71
N TRP A 71 -9.42 -12.36 -10.17
CA TRP A 71 -8.21 -11.97 -9.45
C TRP A 71 -7.05 -12.89 -9.81
N GLY A 72 -5.84 -12.35 -9.73
CA GLY A 72 -4.58 -13.04 -10.00
C GLY A 72 -3.42 -12.35 -9.30
N THR A 73 -2.19 -12.73 -9.64
CA THR A 73 -0.97 -12.11 -9.10
C THR A 73 -0.81 -10.67 -9.57
N GLU A 74 -1.23 -10.40 -10.81
CA GLU A 74 -1.11 -9.10 -11.45
C GLU A 74 -2.21 -8.12 -11.02
N GLY A 75 -3.27 -8.59 -10.36
CA GLY A 75 -4.34 -7.69 -9.93
C GLY A 75 -5.72 -8.29 -9.73
N ILE A 76 -6.72 -7.41 -9.75
CA ILE A 76 -8.14 -7.76 -9.60
C ILE A 76 -9.00 -6.88 -10.52
N ILE A 77 -10.00 -7.50 -11.14
CA ILE A 77 -10.98 -6.88 -12.04
C ILE A 77 -12.38 -7.17 -11.52
N PHE A 78 -13.23 -6.15 -11.45
CA PHE A 78 -14.62 -6.30 -11.00
C PHE A 78 -15.54 -5.21 -11.57
N LEU A 79 -16.83 -5.53 -11.62
CA LEU A 79 -17.90 -4.59 -11.94
C LEU A 79 -18.25 -3.74 -10.74
N SER A 80 -18.56 -2.46 -10.97
CA SER A 80 -18.98 -1.51 -9.94
C SER A 80 -20.29 -0.81 -10.30
N THR A 81 -21.13 -0.59 -9.28
CA THR A 81 -22.37 0.21 -9.40
C THR A 81 -22.12 1.72 -9.46
N LYS A 82 -20.89 2.16 -9.15
CA LYS A 82 -20.57 3.58 -9.07
C LYS A 82 -20.42 4.18 -10.47
N SER A 83 -21.28 5.14 -10.82
CA SER A 83 -21.07 5.94 -12.03
C SER A 83 -19.78 6.76 -11.94
N THR A 84 -19.19 7.09 -13.08
CA THR A 84 -18.09 8.07 -13.15
C THR A 84 -18.63 9.49 -13.07
N ASP A 85 -19.88 9.69 -13.48
CA ASP A 85 -20.60 10.96 -13.32
C ASP A 85 -21.27 11.04 -11.94
N SER A 86 -21.00 12.09 -11.18
CA SER A 86 -21.50 12.27 -9.81
C SER A 86 -22.99 12.61 -9.73
N ALA A 87 -23.62 12.93 -10.87
CA ALA A 87 -25.02 13.34 -10.94
C ALA A 87 -26.01 12.17 -10.80
N GLN A 88 -25.59 10.94 -11.07
CA GLN A 88 -26.47 9.78 -11.00
C GLN A 88 -26.51 9.14 -9.60
N PRO A 89 -27.68 8.63 -9.15
CA PRO A 89 -27.76 7.86 -7.92
C PRO A 89 -26.80 6.67 -7.95
N THR A 90 -26.20 6.40 -6.79
CA THR A 90 -25.06 5.46 -6.65
C THR A 90 -25.50 4.00 -6.75
N LEU A 91 -26.78 3.73 -6.55
CA LEU A 91 -27.39 2.42 -6.67
C LEU A 91 -28.70 2.60 -7.44
N GLU A 92 -28.78 1.95 -8.59
CA GLU A 92 -29.98 1.92 -9.43
C GLU A 92 -30.36 0.47 -9.63
N PHE A 93 -31.66 0.24 -9.74
CA PHE A 93 -32.23 -1.07 -9.96
C PHE A 93 -33.03 -1.06 -11.26
N ASP A 94 -32.94 -2.14 -12.01
CA ASP A 94 -33.78 -2.35 -13.17
C ASP A 94 -35.25 -2.46 -12.73
N SER A 95 -36.14 -1.72 -13.39
CA SER A 95 -37.55 -1.66 -13.02
C SER A 95 -38.32 -2.94 -13.38
N ALA A 96 -37.81 -3.75 -14.31
CA ALA A 96 -38.43 -5.00 -14.72
C ALA A 96 -37.95 -6.19 -13.88
N THR A 97 -36.65 -6.29 -13.61
CA THR A 97 -36.05 -7.45 -12.92
C THR A 97 -35.75 -7.22 -11.45
N GLY A 98 -35.73 -5.96 -10.98
CA GLY A 98 -35.28 -5.61 -9.63
C GLY A 98 -33.77 -5.79 -9.42
N MET A 99 -33.01 -6.12 -10.46
CA MET A 99 -31.57 -6.34 -10.37
C MET A 99 -30.79 -5.03 -10.31
N VAL A 100 -29.63 -5.07 -9.65
CA VAL A 100 -28.71 -3.93 -9.57
C VAL A 100 -28.14 -3.60 -10.95
N LEU A 101 -28.16 -2.32 -11.31
CA LEU A 101 -27.54 -1.82 -12.55
C LEU A 101 -26.04 -1.54 -12.34
N TRP A 102 -25.20 -2.24 -13.10
CA TRP A 102 -23.77 -2.02 -13.17
C TRP A 102 -23.45 -0.87 -14.12
N LYS A 103 -22.44 -0.06 -13.78
CA LYS A 103 -22.13 1.17 -14.53
C LYS A 103 -20.73 1.20 -15.10
N LYS A 104 -19.77 0.52 -14.47
CA LYS A 104 -18.38 0.51 -14.94
C LYS A 104 -17.58 -0.70 -14.47
N TRP A 105 -16.50 -0.95 -15.18
CA TRP A 105 -15.41 -1.83 -14.76
C TRP A 105 -14.36 -1.08 -13.98
N VAL A 106 -13.80 -1.75 -12.97
CA VAL A 106 -12.66 -1.29 -12.19
C VAL A 106 -11.62 -2.40 -12.20
N ALA A 107 -10.38 -2.04 -12.53
CA ALA A 107 -9.24 -2.94 -12.39
C ALA A 107 -8.18 -2.31 -11.50
N TYR A 108 -7.60 -3.10 -10.61
CA TYR A 108 -6.38 -2.76 -9.92
C TYR A 108 -5.28 -3.64 -10.50
N SER A 109 -4.23 -3.01 -11.04
CA SER A 109 -3.07 -3.67 -11.61
C SER A 109 -1.84 -3.41 -10.75
N LEU A 110 -1.06 -4.45 -10.52
CA LEU A 110 0.25 -4.40 -9.90
C LEU A 110 1.31 -4.38 -11.02
N ASP A 111 2.09 -3.31 -11.08
CA ASP A 111 3.34 -3.32 -11.82
C ASP A 111 4.44 -3.82 -10.88
N SER A 112 4.94 -5.03 -11.14
CA SER A 112 5.97 -5.69 -10.34
C SER A 112 7.36 -5.06 -10.48
N GLU A 113 7.64 -4.36 -11.59
CA GLU A 113 8.91 -3.68 -11.83
C GLU A 113 9.00 -2.39 -11.03
N THR A 114 7.93 -1.59 -11.06
CA THR A 114 7.87 -0.32 -10.34
C THR A 114 7.30 -0.46 -8.92
N GLN A 115 6.76 -1.63 -8.57
CA GLN A 115 6.06 -1.90 -7.31
C GLN A 115 4.92 -0.91 -7.06
N THR A 116 4.23 -0.52 -8.13
CA THR A 116 3.12 0.44 -8.07
C THR A 116 1.80 -0.24 -8.37
N VAL A 117 0.78 0.14 -7.58
CA VAL A 117 -0.59 -0.30 -7.83
C VAL A 117 -1.35 0.82 -8.50
N ARG A 118 -1.91 0.53 -9.67
CA ARG A 118 -2.70 1.45 -10.47
C ARG A 118 -4.14 0.98 -10.53
N ARG A 119 -5.05 1.95 -10.53
CA ARG A 119 -6.48 1.74 -10.67
C ARG A 119 -6.94 2.25 -12.01
N TYR A 120 -7.52 1.38 -12.81
CA TYR A 120 -8.12 1.64 -14.10
C TYR A 120 -9.63 1.60 -13.99
N THR A 121 -10.31 2.42 -14.77
CA THR A 121 -11.77 2.44 -14.85
C THR A 121 -12.22 2.58 -16.28
N GLN A 122 -13.24 1.82 -16.63
CA GLN A 122 -13.87 1.89 -17.94
C GLN A 122 -15.39 1.89 -17.74
N ASP A 123 -16.04 2.96 -18.17
CA ASP A 123 -17.50 3.06 -18.11
C ASP A 123 -18.14 2.10 -19.11
N LEU A 124 -19.30 1.55 -18.72
CA LEU A 124 -20.14 0.78 -19.63
C LEU A 124 -20.88 1.74 -20.56
N ALA A 125 -21.25 1.26 -21.75
CA ALA A 125 -22.03 2.04 -22.71
C ALA A 125 -23.38 2.51 -22.14
N GLY A 126 -23.92 1.79 -21.15
CA GLY A 126 -25.05 2.20 -20.33
C GLY A 126 -25.18 1.35 -19.07
N PRO A 127 -25.92 1.82 -18.05
CA PRO A 127 -26.26 1.00 -16.89
C PRO A 127 -26.99 -0.26 -17.31
N THR A 128 -26.59 -1.42 -16.78
CA THR A 128 -27.14 -2.71 -17.21
C THR A 128 -27.19 -3.71 -16.06
N PRO A 129 -28.27 -4.51 -15.93
CA PRO A 129 -28.32 -5.59 -14.95
C PRO A 129 -27.45 -6.78 -15.40
N ASP A 130 -27.15 -6.87 -16.69
CA ASP A 130 -26.41 -7.98 -17.27
C ASP A 130 -24.93 -7.91 -16.88
N GLN A 131 -24.45 -9.03 -16.34
CA GLN A 131 -23.06 -9.20 -15.98
C GLN A 131 -22.28 -9.65 -17.22
N PHE A 132 -21.51 -8.75 -17.83
CA PHE A 132 -20.66 -9.05 -18.98
C PHE A 132 -19.30 -9.65 -18.57
N ALA A 133 -18.60 -10.25 -19.53
CA ALA A 133 -17.16 -10.47 -19.40
C ALA A 133 -16.45 -9.11 -19.29
N PRO A 134 -15.27 -9.03 -18.64
CA PRO A 134 -14.46 -7.82 -18.65
C PRO A 134 -14.20 -7.36 -20.10
N PRO A 135 -13.91 -6.07 -20.31
CA PRO A 135 -13.58 -5.53 -21.63
C PRO A 135 -12.51 -6.42 -22.28
N SER A 136 -12.60 -6.70 -23.57
CA SER A 136 -11.68 -7.65 -24.26
C SER A 136 -10.19 -7.28 -24.15
N ALA A 137 -9.89 -6.02 -23.79
CA ALA A 137 -8.54 -5.52 -23.55
C ALA A 137 -8.03 -5.71 -22.11
N TRP A 138 -8.88 -6.13 -21.18
CA TRP A 138 -8.53 -6.35 -19.77
C TRP A 138 -8.55 -7.84 -19.48
N ASP A 139 -7.41 -8.49 -19.73
CA ASP A 139 -7.11 -9.82 -19.22
C ASP A 139 -6.22 -9.69 -17.98
N LEU A 140 -6.43 -10.57 -16.99
CA LEU A 140 -5.65 -10.59 -15.75
C LEU A 140 -4.15 -10.73 -16.03
N ALA A 141 -3.77 -11.54 -17.03
CA ALA A 141 -2.37 -11.76 -17.38
C ALA A 141 -1.68 -10.51 -17.96
N ASP A 142 -2.46 -9.64 -18.61
CA ASP A 142 -1.95 -8.47 -19.32
C ASP A 142 -2.18 -7.15 -18.55
N LEU A 143 -2.76 -7.22 -17.35
CA LEU A 143 -3.06 -6.04 -16.52
C LEU A 143 -1.84 -5.16 -16.26
N ALA A 144 -0.66 -5.76 -16.06
CA ALA A 144 0.58 -5.03 -15.82
C ALA A 144 1.03 -4.21 -17.06
N GLY A 145 0.59 -4.61 -18.26
CA GLY A 145 0.90 -3.94 -19.52
C GLY A 145 -0.03 -2.77 -19.88
N LEU A 146 -1.04 -2.47 -19.06
CA LEU A 146 -1.98 -1.39 -19.34
C LEU A 146 -1.30 0.00 -19.36
N PRO A 147 -1.69 0.90 -20.29
CA PRO A 147 -1.04 2.20 -20.44
C PRO A 147 -1.01 3.01 -19.14
N VAL A 148 0.18 3.46 -18.76
CA VAL A 148 0.46 4.23 -17.53
C VAL A 148 -0.41 5.48 -17.39
N ASN A 149 -0.72 6.14 -18.50
CA ASN A 149 -1.51 7.37 -18.58
C ASN A 149 -3.02 7.15 -18.32
N GLU A 150 -3.52 5.93 -18.45
CA GLU A 150 -4.93 5.60 -18.24
C GLU A 150 -5.23 5.18 -16.79
N GLY A 151 -4.21 4.75 -16.07
CA GLY A 151 -4.30 4.27 -14.69
C GLY A 151 -3.96 5.34 -13.66
N LYS A 152 -4.77 5.47 -12.61
CA LYS A 152 -4.46 6.30 -11.45
C LYS A 152 -3.63 5.53 -10.43
N THR A 153 -2.44 6.02 -10.08
CA THR A 153 -1.64 5.44 -8.98
C THR A 153 -2.40 5.52 -7.65
N VAL A 154 -2.52 4.37 -6.98
CA VAL A 154 -3.20 4.23 -5.69
C VAL A 154 -2.22 4.07 -4.54
N ALA A 155 -1.20 3.24 -4.74
CA ALA A 155 -0.17 2.94 -3.76
C ALA A 155 1.16 2.63 -4.45
N ASN A 156 2.26 2.88 -3.74
CA ASN A 156 3.60 2.52 -4.19
C ASN A 156 4.22 1.51 -3.23
N ASN A 157 5.37 0.95 -3.60
CA ASN A 157 6.13 0.02 -2.76
C ASN A 157 5.32 -1.22 -2.38
N ILE A 158 4.45 -1.69 -3.27
CA ILE A 158 3.63 -2.89 -3.08
C ILE A 158 4.27 -4.03 -3.87
N LEU A 159 4.53 -5.14 -3.19
CA LEU A 159 5.02 -6.37 -3.80
C LEU A 159 3.87 -7.29 -4.21
N GLU A 160 2.78 -7.27 -3.45
CA GLU A 160 1.67 -8.21 -3.65
C GLU A 160 0.39 -7.66 -3.00
N PHE A 161 -0.75 -7.87 -3.66
CA PHE A 161 -2.05 -7.75 -3.02
C PHE A 161 -2.99 -8.82 -3.56
N VAL A 162 -3.31 -9.83 -2.76
CA VAL A 162 -4.12 -10.97 -3.21
C VAL A 162 -5.14 -11.37 -2.14
N PRO A 163 -6.31 -11.90 -2.53
CA PRO A 163 -7.19 -12.54 -1.58
C PRO A 163 -6.54 -13.81 -1.02
N THR A 164 -6.78 -14.09 0.26
CA THR A 164 -6.19 -15.23 0.98
C THR A 164 -7.04 -16.49 0.90
N GLY A 165 -8.24 -16.40 0.33
CA GLY A 165 -9.25 -17.47 0.33
C GLY A 165 -10.11 -17.52 1.60
N LYS A 166 -9.77 -16.78 2.66
CA LYS A 166 -10.68 -16.61 3.81
C LYS A 166 -11.74 -15.57 3.48
N ALA A 167 -13.01 -15.97 3.56
CA ALA A 167 -14.15 -15.10 3.30
C ALA A 167 -15.30 -15.43 4.27
N ASP A 168 -16.15 -14.43 4.51
CA ASP A 168 -17.47 -14.59 5.10
C ASP A 168 -18.54 -14.21 4.05
N SER A 169 -19.82 -14.19 4.44
CA SER A 169 -20.93 -13.90 3.52
C SER A 169 -20.88 -12.52 2.84
N GLN A 170 -20.10 -11.57 3.37
CA GLN A 170 -20.02 -10.20 2.85
C GLN A 170 -18.59 -9.64 2.78
N SER A 171 -17.55 -10.42 3.06
CA SER A 171 -16.19 -9.93 3.18
C SER A 171 -15.16 -10.98 2.77
N MET A 172 -14.01 -10.51 2.28
CA MET A 172 -12.88 -11.36 1.92
C MET A 172 -11.59 -10.80 2.53
N GLU A 173 -10.75 -11.68 3.10
CA GLU A 173 -9.44 -11.31 3.62
C GLU A 173 -8.44 -11.12 2.47
N PHE A 174 -7.88 -9.93 2.37
CA PHE A 174 -6.77 -9.61 1.48
C PHE A 174 -5.46 -9.57 2.25
N ARG A 175 -4.42 -10.15 1.65
CA ARG A 175 -3.03 -10.00 2.07
C ARG A 175 -2.36 -8.96 1.19
N ILE A 176 -1.85 -7.90 1.80
CA ILE A 176 -1.11 -6.82 1.14
C ILE A 176 0.31 -6.82 1.68
N VAL A 177 1.29 -6.89 0.79
CA VAL A 177 2.71 -6.90 1.11
C VAL A 177 3.33 -5.63 0.54
N ALA A 178 3.89 -4.79 1.40
CA ALA A 178 4.67 -3.62 1.02
C ALA A 178 6.16 -3.86 1.29
N VAL A 179 7.03 -3.39 0.40
CA VAL A 179 8.48 -3.57 0.48
C VAL A 179 9.22 -2.26 0.26
N GLY A 180 10.30 -2.05 1.00
CA GLY A 180 11.11 -0.83 0.86
C GLY A 180 12.53 -1.05 1.33
N ARG A 181 13.45 -0.23 0.82
CA ARG A 181 14.87 -0.30 1.17
C ARG A 181 15.21 0.74 2.21
N VAL A 182 15.97 0.33 3.23
CA VAL A 182 16.47 1.25 4.26
C VAL A 182 17.99 1.31 4.22
N PRO A 183 18.57 2.51 4.04
CA PRO A 183 20.01 2.68 4.10
C PRO A 183 20.46 2.46 5.55
N LEU A 184 21.29 1.43 5.77
CA LEU A 184 21.83 1.09 7.08
C LEU A 184 23.07 1.91 7.45
N GLY A 185 23.31 3.08 6.84
CA GLY A 185 24.21 4.11 7.38
C GLY A 185 25.67 3.71 7.67
N ASN A 186 26.14 2.56 7.17
CA ASN A 186 27.54 2.14 7.19
C ASN A 186 27.94 1.89 5.74
N MET A 187 29.07 2.46 5.29
CA MET A 187 29.57 2.33 3.91
C MET A 187 29.79 0.89 3.42
N ALA A 188 29.69 -0.12 4.31
CA ALA A 188 29.85 -1.54 4.00
C ALA A 188 28.55 -2.38 4.06
N GLU A 189 27.46 -1.88 4.67
CA GLU A 189 26.20 -2.63 4.75
C GLU A 189 25.27 -2.25 3.60
N LYS A 190 24.95 -3.24 2.76
CA LYS A 190 23.94 -3.11 1.70
C LYS A 190 22.58 -2.72 2.30
N ASP A 191 21.81 -1.94 1.55
CA ASP A 191 20.44 -1.59 1.90
C ASP A 191 19.67 -2.82 2.38
N LYS A 192 19.06 -2.72 3.56
CA LYS A 192 18.22 -3.80 4.06
C LYS A 192 16.80 -3.61 3.53
N GLU A 193 16.31 -4.64 2.86
CA GLU A 193 14.90 -4.71 2.49
C GLU A 193 14.05 -4.90 3.75
N LEU A 194 13.06 -4.04 3.90
CA LEU A 194 12.00 -4.15 4.88
C LEU A 194 10.73 -4.61 4.16
N ARG A 195 10.04 -5.54 4.80
CA ARG A 195 8.76 -6.07 4.34
C ARG A 195 7.71 -5.85 5.41
N VAL A 196 6.59 -5.29 5.02
CA VAL A 196 5.40 -5.10 5.86
C VAL A 196 4.27 -5.90 5.25
N GLU A 197 3.68 -6.79 6.03
CA GLU A 197 2.51 -7.55 5.63
C GLU A 197 1.31 -7.09 6.46
N ILE A 198 0.20 -6.79 5.78
CA ILE A 198 -1.09 -6.49 6.41
C ILE A 198 -2.12 -7.48 5.85
N LYS A 199 -2.90 -8.07 6.76
CA LYS A 199 -4.10 -8.84 6.43
C LYS A 199 -5.32 -8.06 6.85
N THR A 200 -6.30 -7.92 5.97
CA THR A 200 -7.47 -7.08 6.20
C THR A 200 -8.71 -7.71 5.59
N MET A 201 -9.80 -7.75 6.35
CA MET A 201 -11.12 -8.10 5.85
C MET A 201 -11.68 -6.92 5.06
N LEU A 202 -11.97 -7.11 3.78
CA LEU A 202 -12.60 -6.10 2.94
C LEU A 202 -14.03 -6.53 2.61
N ARG A 203 -14.97 -5.62 2.81
CA ARG A 203 -16.37 -5.86 2.49
C ARG A 203 -16.56 -5.94 0.97
N LEU A 204 -17.21 -6.99 0.52
CA LEU A 204 -17.70 -7.19 -0.84
C LEU A 204 -19.13 -6.64 -0.93
N GLY A 205 -19.50 -6.09 -2.09
CA GLY A 205 -20.88 -5.68 -2.32
C GLY A 205 -21.79 -6.91 -2.31
N SER A 206 -22.82 -6.91 -1.47
CA SER A 206 -23.84 -7.95 -1.47
C SER A 206 -24.87 -7.63 -2.55
N VAL A 207 -25.03 -8.54 -3.51
CA VAL A 207 -26.27 -8.60 -4.28
C VAL A 207 -27.21 -9.43 -3.44
N ALA A 208 -27.99 -8.79 -2.58
CA ALA A 208 -29.11 -9.50 -1.96
C ALA A 208 -30.09 -9.87 -3.09
N PRO A 209 -30.58 -11.11 -3.15
CA PRO A 209 -31.68 -11.48 -4.04
C PRO A 209 -32.97 -10.74 -3.66
#